data_AF-A0A2V9V5Q1-F1
#
_entry.id   AF-A0A2V9V5Q1-F1
#
_cell.length_a   1.000
_cell.length_b   1.000
_cell.length_c   1.000
_cell.angle_alpha   90.00
_cell.angle_beta   90.00
_cell.angle_gamma   90.00
#
_symmetry.space_group_name_H-M   'P 1'
#
loop_
_entity.id
_entity.type
_entity.pdbx_description
1 polymer ?
#
loop_
_entity_poly.entity_id
_entity_poly.type
_entity_poly.pdbx_seq_one_letter_code
_entity_poly.pdbx_strand_id
1 'polypeptide(L)'
;MSGHNHRSVKRCAAQNQISPRRECYEAEKMSVLKLKIDVAGTVGDDAWREIRQFDQIQSADFGPQFGSGGRCNHKPDAPHAKGEWIGAEIRLQTPLLAQYAMSHYLEQERVLDADVED
;
A
#
# COMPACT_ATOMS: atom_id res chain seq x y z
N MET A 1 -76.18 10.78 -25.78
CA MET A 1 -75.19 9.70 -25.90
C MET A 1 -73.86 10.27 -25.39
N SER A 2 -73.65 10.34 -24.07
CA SER A 2 -73.22 9.28 -23.14
C SER A 2 -71.77 8.82 -23.36
N GLY A 3 -70.95 9.05 -22.32
CA GLY A 3 -69.66 8.38 -22.07
C GLY A 3 -68.51 9.38 -21.85
N HIS A 4 -68.29 9.95 -20.65
CA HIS A 4 -67.44 9.39 -19.56
C HIS A 4 -66.02 9.01 -20.03
N ASN A 5 -64.90 9.30 -19.38
CA ASN A 5 -64.54 9.90 -18.10
C ASN A 5 -62.98 9.83 -18.03
N HIS A 6 -62.40 10.41 -16.97
CA HIS A 6 -61.06 10.17 -16.43
C HIS A 6 -59.89 11.08 -16.82
N ARG A 7 -59.94 12.25 -16.17
CA ARG A 7 -58.85 12.84 -15.38
C ARG A 7 -57.95 11.77 -14.76
N SER A 8 -56.66 11.76 -15.09
CA SER A 8 -55.65 10.99 -14.34
C SER A 8 -54.50 11.91 -13.94
N VAL A 9 -54.69 12.52 -12.76
CA VAL A 9 -53.62 13.04 -11.93
C VAL A 9 -52.92 11.85 -11.28
N LYS A 10 -51.77 11.44 -11.83
CA LYS A 10 -50.82 10.56 -11.13
C LYS A 10 -49.81 11.48 -10.45
N ARG A 11 -50.12 12.02 -9.25
CA ARG A 11 -49.61 11.51 -7.96
C ARG A 11 -48.21 10.89 -8.11
N CYS A 12 -47.19 11.72 -7.94
CA CYS A 12 -45.88 11.25 -7.49
C CYS A 12 -46.07 10.63 -6.10
N ALA A 13 -46.05 9.30 -6.05
CA ALA A 13 -46.06 8.58 -4.79
C ALA A 13 -44.68 8.76 -4.14
N ALA A 14 -44.66 9.47 -3.02
CA ALA A 14 -43.63 9.29 -2.01
C ALA A 14 -43.94 7.99 -1.26
N GLN A 15 -43.01 7.03 -1.30
CA GLN A 15 -42.81 5.94 -0.34
C GLN A 15 -41.59 5.15 -0.82
N ASN A 16 -40.41 5.29 -0.20
CA ASN A 16 -40.02 4.69 1.08
C ASN A 16 -39.03 3.56 0.80
N GLN A 17 -37.77 3.78 1.22
CA GLN A 17 -36.81 2.79 1.76
C GLN A 17 -35.42 2.76 1.11
N ILE A 18 -34.46 3.24 1.91
CA ILE A 18 -33.03 2.93 1.93
C ILE A 18 -32.25 3.50 0.74
N SER A 19 -31.85 4.77 0.86
CA SER A 19 -30.64 5.24 0.18
C SER A 19 -29.47 4.32 0.55
N PRO A 20 -28.65 3.85 -0.40
CA PRO A 20 -27.31 3.39 -0.07
C PRO A 20 -26.50 4.60 0.40
N ARG A 21 -26.66 4.96 1.68
CA ARG A 21 -25.70 5.80 2.40
C ARG A 21 -24.42 4.97 2.49
N ARG A 22 -23.35 5.42 1.82
CA ARG A 22 -21.91 5.06 1.97
C ARG A 22 -21.22 4.34 0.80
N GLU A 23 -21.81 4.22 -0.37
CA GLU A 23 -21.13 3.61 -1.51
C GLU A 23 -20.61 4.69 -2.46
N CYS A 24 -19.52 5.40 -2.09
CA CYS A 24 -18.77 6.35 -2.95
C CYS A 24 -17.50 6.92 -2.27
N TYR A 25 -17.19 6.60 -1.01
CA TYR A 25 -16.05 7.16 -0.27
C TYR A 25 -15.05 6.09 0.21
N GLU A 26 -14.87 5.04 -0.59
CA GLU A 26 -13.66 4.20 -0.56
C GLU A 26 -13.03 4.29 -1.95
N ALA A 27 -12.59 5.49 -2.31
CA ALA A 27 -11.43 5.56 -3.19
C ALA A 27 -10.36 4.72 -2.49
N GLU A 28 -9.93 3.68 -3.18
CA GLU A 28 -8.96 2.68 -2.76
C GLU A 28 -7.75 3.38 -2.13
N LYS A 29 -7.78 3.55 -0.80
CA LYS A 29 -6.66 4.07 -0.01
C LYS A 29 -5.62 2.97 -0.01
N MET A 30 -4.89 2.87 -1.12
CA MET A 30 -3.68 2.06 -1.19
C MET A 30 -2.77 2.54 -0.08
N SER A 31 -2.37 1.61 0.77
CA SER A 31 -1.48 1.92 1.87
C SER A 31 -0.05 1.65 1.44
N VAL A 32 0.82 2.57 1.85
CA VAL A 32 2.24 2.49 1.52
C VAL A 32 2.98 2.10 2.79
N LEU A 33 3.71 1.00 2.73
CA LEU A 33 4.62 0.55 3.78
C LEU A 33 6.04 0.91 3.36
N LYS A 34 6.67 1.78 4.13
CA LYS A 34 8.08 2.14 4.00
C LYS A 34 8.92 1.24 4.90
N LEU A 35 9.97 0.66 4.37
CA LEU A 35 10.92 -0.17 5.10
C LEU A 35 12.30 0.47 5.11
N LYS A 36 13.05 0.30 6.20
CA LYS A 36 14.50 0.50 6.24
C LYS A 36 15.18 -0.85 6.27
N ILE A 37 16.04 -1.11 5.31
CA ILE A 37 16.69 -2.41 5.13
C ILE A 37 18.20 -2.26 5.28
N ASP A 38 18.79 -3.04 6.18
CA ASP A 38 20.24 -3.20 6.28
C ASP A 38 20.78 -3.90 5.03
N VAL A 39 21.63 -3.18 4.30
CA VAL A 39 22.28 -3.69 3.08
C VAL A 39 23.73 -4.09 3.33
N ALA A 40 24.21 -3.94 4.56
CA ALA A 40 25.61 -4.14 4.91
C ALA A 40 26.12 -5.51 4.47
N GLY A 41 27.26 -5.51 3.78
CA GLY A 41 27.90 -6.73 3.29
C GLY A 41 27.24 -7.39 2.07
N THR A 42 26.16 -6.81 1.53
CA THR A 42 25.55 -7.26 0.27
C THR A 42 25.96 -6.36 -0.90
N VAL A 43 25.79 -6.85 -2.13
CA VAL A 43 26.10 -6.12 -3.36
C VAL A 43 24.79 -5.77 -4.06
N GLY A 44 24.61 -4.51 -4.46
CA GLY A 44 23.40 -4.06 -5.15
C GLY A 44 22.12 -4.31 -4.33
N ASP A 45 21.16 -5.01 -4.92
CA ASP A 45 19.87 -5.34 -4.30
C ASP A 45 19.81 -6.74 -3.66
N ASP A 46 20.96 -7.42 -3.45
CA ASP A 46 20.96 -8.76 -2.84
C ASP A 46 20.26 -8.80 -1.47
N ALA A 47 20.45 -7.79 -0.61
CA ALA A 47 19.73 -7.69 0.67
C ALA A 47 18.20 -7.67 0.50
N TRP A 48 17.69 -7.05 -0.57
CA TRP A 48 16.26 -7.04 -0.87
C TRP A 48 15.76 -8.40 -1.35
N ARG A 49 16.56 -9.11 -2.15
CA ARG A 49 16.25 -10.45 -2.68
C ARG A 49 16.28 -11.53 -1.60
N GLU A 50 17.08 -11.36 -0.56
CA GLU A 50 17.17 -12.28 0.57
C GLU A 50 15.98 -12.16 1.55
N ILE A 51 15.27 -11.03 1.53
CA ILE A 51 14.08 -10.81 2.36
C ILE A 51 12.90 -11.57 1.77
N ARG A 52 12.16 -12.25 2.64
CA ARG A 52 10.92 -12.94 2.28
C ARG A 52 9.84 -11.89 1.99
N GLN A 53 9.42 -11.82 0.74
CA GLN A 53 8.38 -10.90 0.31
C GLN A 53 7.01 -11.32 0.84
N PHE A 54 6.17 -10.34 1.15
CA PHE A 54 4.77 -10.56 1.53
C PHE A 54 3.93 -10.90 0.31
N ASP A 55 3.04 -11.88 0.40
CA ASP A 55 2.31 -12.43 -0.75
C ASP A 55 1.28 -11.43 -1.33
N GLN A 56 0.64 -10.63 -0.47
CA GLN A 56 -0.47 -9.75 -0.86
C GLN A 56 -0.01 -8.33 -1.24
N ILE A 57 1.22 -8.18 -1.74
CA ILE A 57 1.75 -6.90 -2.24
C ILE A 57 1.20 -6.59 -3.64
N GLN A 58 0.89 -5.33 -3.89
CA GLN A 58 0.52 -4.85 -5.23
C GLN A 58 1.75 -4.48 -6.05
N SER A 59 2.72 -3.83 -5.39
CA SER A 59 4.02 -3.53 -5.96
C SER A 59 5.02 -3.32 -4.83
N ALA A 60 6.30 -3.53 -5.13
CA ALA A 60 7.38 -3.18 -4.22
C ALA A 60 8.56 -2.67 -5.02
N ASP A 61 9.15 -1.59 -4.54
CA ASP A 61 10.32 -0.96 -5.13
C ASP A 61 11.36 -0.74 -4.04
N PHE A 62 12.62 -0.95 -4.41
CA PHE A 62 13.77 -0.83 -3.51
C PHE A 62 14.77 0.15 -4.10
N GLY A 63 15.31 1.03 -3.26
CA GLY A 63 16.36 1.94 -3.71
C GLY A 63 16.50 3.21 -2.89
N PRO A 64 17.59 3.96 -3.12
CA PRO A 64 17.94 5.13 -2.33
C PRO A 64 16.90 6.26 -2.43
N GLN A 65 16.06 6.28 -3.48
CA GLN A 65 14.95 7.24 -3.59
C GLN A 65 13.91 7.10 -2.47
N PHE A 66 13.80 5.94 -1.83
CA PHE A 66 12.88 5.69 -0.71
C PHE A 66 13.54 5.89 0.66
N GLY A 67 14.82 6.28 0.69
CA GLY A 67 15.61 6.49 1.90
C GLY A 67 16.98 5.81 1.79
N SER A 68 17.99 6.39 2.43
CA SER A 68 19.30 5.76 2.57
C SER A 68 20.05 6.29 3.78
N GLY A 69 20.87 5.43 4.39
CA GLY A 69 21.75 5.78 5.52
C GLY A 69 23.03 6.53 5.14
N GLY A 70 23.26 6.73 3.85
CA GLY A 70 24.45 7.36 3.29
C GLY A 70 24.40 7.35 1.77
N ARG A 71 25.37 8.03 1.13
CA ARG A 71 25.55 7.89 -0.32
C ARG A 71 26.23 6.57 -0.60
N CYS A 72 25.63 5.73 -1.44
CA CYS A 72 26.28 4.58 -2.04
C CYS A 72 27.40 5.07 -2.98
N ASN A 73 28.57 5.40 -2.41
CA ASN A 73 29.73 5.92 -3.13
C ASN A 73 30.81 4.85 -3.30
N HIS A 74 30.38 3.62 -3.56
CA HIS A 74 31.23 2.49 -3.86
C HIS A 74 30.95 2.02 -5.30
N LYS A 75 31.83 1.15 -5.80
CA LYS A 75 31.62 0.55 -7.13
C LYS A 75 30.34 -0.31 -7.11
N PRO A 76 29.64 -0.47 -8.24
CA PRO A 76 28.44 -1.32 -8.33
C PRO A 76 28.67 -2.75 -7.82
N ASP A 77 29.86 -3.31 -8.07
CA ASP A 77 30.23 -4.66 -7.65
C ASP A 77 30.90 -4.73 -6.26
N ALA A 78 31.01 -3.61 -5.56
CA ALA A 78 31.56 -3.58 -4.21
C ALA A 78 30.44 -3.72 -3.18
N PRO A 79 30.66 -4.48 -2.09
CA PRO A 79 29.66 -4.63 -1.05
C PRO A 79 29.44 -3.32 -0.30
N HIS A 80 28.21 -3.11 0.16
CA HIS A 80 27.86 -2.00 1.03
C HIS A 80 28.63 -2.07 2.36
N ALA A 81 29.04 -0.91 2.85
CA ALA A 81 29.73 -0.74 4.11
C ALA A 81 28.80 -1.07 5.30
N LYS A 82 29.41 -1.36 6.44
CA LYS A 82 28.69 -1.68 7.67
C LYS A 82 27.84 -0.49 8.13
N GLY A 83 26.57 -0.75 8.40
CA GLY A 83 25.61 0.27 8.83
C GLY A 83 24.97 1.07 7.69
N GLU A 84 25.25 0.73 6.43
CA GLU A 84 24.47 1.24 5.31
C GLU A 84 23.09 0.56 5.28
N TRP A 85 22.07 1.39 5.07
CA TRP A 85 20.69 0.94 4.87
C TRP A 85 20.09 1.65 3.67
N ILE A 86 19.15 0.97 3.02
CA ILE A 86 18.38 1.49 1.88
C ILE A 86 16.89 1.30 2.15
N GLY A 87 16.08 2.25 1.68
CA GLY A 87 14.64 2.22 1.79
C GLY A 87 13.98 1.29 0.77
N ALA A 88 12.87 0.69 1.16
CA ALA A 88 11.92 0.08 0.23
C ALA A 88 10.53 0.66 0.43
N GLU A 89 9.78 0.75 -0.66
CA GLU A 89 8.37 1.10 -0.67
C GLU A 89 7.55 -0.11 -1.10
N ILE A 90 6.53 -0.45 -0.32
CA ILE A 90 5.61 -1.55 -0.62
C ILE A 90 4.20 -0.98 -0.68
N ARG A 91 3.51 -1.23 -1.78
CA ARG A 91 2.12 -0.81 -1.98
C ARG A 91 1.18 -1.96 -1.70
N LEU A 92 0.20 -1.70 -0.86
CA LEU A 92 -0.75 -2.68 -0.37
C LEU A 92 -2.17 -2.18 -0.62
N GLN A 93 -3.08 -3.11 -0.89
CA GLN A 93 -4.44 -2.77 -1.26
C GLN A 93 -5.21 -2.09 -0.12
N THR A 94 -4.88 -2.39 1.14
CA THR A 94 -5.60 -1.86 2.30
C THR A 94 -4.65 -1.53 3.47
N PRO A 95 -5.05 -0.63 4.39
CA PRO A 95 -4.30 -0.33 5.60
C PRO A 95 -4.11 -1.54 6.51
N LEU A 96 -5.11 -2.42 6.55
CA LEU A 96 -5.03 -3.65 7.34
C LEU A 96 -3.90 -4.58 6.83
N LEU A 97 -3.77 -4.71 5.50
CA LEU A 97 -2.66 -5.46 4.90
C LEU A 97 -1.30 -4.80 5.19
N ALA A 98 -1.23 -3.47 5.23
CA ALA A 98 -0.01 -2.75 5.63
C ALA A 98 0.46 -3.11 7.04
N GLN A 99 -0.46 -3.22 8.00
CA GLN A 99 -0.13 -3.64 9.37
C GLN A 99 0.37 -5.10 9.44
N TYR A 100 -0.23 -6.01 8.66
CA TYR A 100 0.23 -7.39 8.59
C TYR A 100 1.60 -7.51 7.92
N ALA A 101 1.79 -6.82 6.79
CA ALA A 101 3.06 -6.78 6.09
C ALA A 101 4.16 -6.18 6.98
N MET A 102 3.87 -5.08 7.69
CA MET A 102 4.79 -4.46 8.64
C MET A 102 5.30 -5.47 9.67
N SER A 103 4.39 -6.24 10.28
CA SER A 103 4.75 -7.29 11.24
C SER A 103 5.64 -8.35 10.59
N HIS A 104 5.26 -8.84 9.40
CA HIS A 104 6.01 -9.84 8.63
C HIS A 104 7.42 -9.38 8.26
N TYR A 105 7.61 -8.09 7.94
CA TYR A 105 8.92 -7.56 7.60
C TYR A 105 9.79 -7.32 8.84
N LEU A 106 9.23 -6.79 9.94
CA LEU A 106 9.96 -6.56 11.19
C LEU A 106 10.48 -7.85 11.85
N GLU A 107 9.90 -9.00 11.54
CA GLU A 107 10.41 -10.32 11.98
C GLU A 107 11.71 -10.74 11.25
N GLN A 108 12.15 -10.02 10.23
CA GLN A 108 13.32 -10.36 9.42
C GLN A 108 14.55 -9.57 9.87
N GLU A 109 15.68 -10.26 10.06
CA GLU A 109 16.91 -9.68 10.64
C GLU A 109 17.42 -8.43 9.87
N ARG A 110 17.22 -8.39 8.55
CA ARG A 110 17.66 -7.27 7.70
C ARG A 110 16.76 -6.05 7.78
N VAL A 111 15.53 -6.16 8.28
CA VAL A 111 14.60 -5.01 8.36
C VAL A 111 14.86 -4.28 9.67
N LEU A 112 15.36 -3.05 9.56
CA LEU A 112 15.72 -2.21 10.70
C LEU A 112 14.53 -1.44 11.26
N ASP A 113 13.60 -1.05 10.38
CA ASP A 113 12.46 -0.21 10.72
C ASP A 113 11.39 -0.35 9.64
N ALA A 114 10.13 -0.12 10.03
CA ALA A 114 8.99 -0.16 9.13
C ALA A 114 7.99 0.93 9.55
N ASP A 115 7.35 1.59 8.59
CA ASP A 115 6.38 2.67 8.82
C ASP A 115 5.25 2.63 7.78
N VAL A 116 4.02 2.90 8.20
CA VAL A 116 2.83 2.84 7.33
C VAL A 116 2.31 4.26 7.08
N GLU A 117 2.16 4.62 5.80
CA GLU A 117 1.58 5.86 5.32
C GLU A 117 0.20 5.64 4.65
N ASP A 118 -0.72 6.60 4.85
CA ASP A 118 -2.14 6.62 4.39
C ASP A 118 -2.42 7.69 3.32
#